data_AF-A0A5S9MKY9-F1
#
_entry.id   AF-A0A5S9MKY9-F1
#
_cell.length_a   1.000
_cell.length_b   1.000
_cell.length_c   1.000
_cell.angle_alpha   90.00
_cell.angle_beta   90.00
_cell.angle_gamma   90.00
#
_symmetry.space_group_name_H-M   'P 1'
#
loop_
_entity.id
_entity.type
_entity.pdbx_description
1 polymer ?
#
loop_
_entity_poly.entity_id
_entity_poly.type
_entity_poly.pdbx_seq_one_letter_code
_entity_poly.pdbx_strand_id
1 'polypeptide(L)'
;MNFALIQGEKGFIHEKNGANGCEEVLLHVDDRVISLNAQTNPNRLFYEAEAFQQIIEKKKNHAQCYAWLDESLSVMKVLDAARKDAGIVFPADQI
;
A
#
# COMPACT_ATOMS: atom_id res chain seq x y z
N MET A 1 -5.06 -6.03 15.99
CA MET A 1 -4.64 -6.91 14.87
C MET A 1 -5.03 -6.18 13.59
N ASN A 2 -4.08 -5.89 12.71
CA ASN A 2 -4.32 -5.14 11.46
C ASN A 2 -4.33 -6.13 10.30
N PHE A 3 -5.28 -6.00 9.38
CA PHE A 3 -5.43 -6.81 8.17
C PHE A 3 -6.19 -6.00 7.11
N ALA A 4 -6.04 -6.35 5.84
CA ALA A 4 -6.85 -5.80 4.76
C ALA A 4 -7.61 -6.90 4.02
N LEU A 5 -8.85 -6.62 3.62
CA LEU A 5 -9.67 -7.51 2.82
C LEU A 5 -10.09 -6.84 1.52
N ILE A 6 -10.07 -7.59 0.44
CA ILE A 6 -10.75 -7.25 -0.82
C ILE A 6 -11.77 -8.35 -1.08
N GLN A 7 -13.06 -8.02 -1.05
CA GLN A 7 -14.16 -8.97 -1.15
C GLN A 7 -14.79 -8.93 -2.55
N GLY A 8 -15.18 -10.09 -3.05
CA GLY A 8 -15.95 -10.23 -4.29
C GLY A 8 -16.96 -11.37 -4.18
N GLU A 9 -17.75 -11.56 -5.24
CA GLU A 9 -18.86 -12.53 -5.25
C GLU A 9 -18.40 -13.99 -5.12
N LYS A 10 -17.14 -14.28 -5.43
CA LYS A 10 -16.55 -15.64 -5.46
C LYS A 10 -15.58 -15.90 -4.32
N GLY A 11 -15.53 -15.00 -3.33
CA GLY A 11 -14.62 -15.10 -2.20
C GLY A 11 -13.88 -13.80 -1.92
N PHE A 12 -12.72 -13.88 -1.28
CA PHE A 12 -11.99 -12.70 -0.84
C PHE A 12 -10.48 -12.90 -0.78
N ILE A 13 -9.77 -11.79 -0.91
CA ILE A 13 -8.33 -11.69 -0.69
C ILE A 13 -8.13 -11.15 0.73
N HIS A 14 -7.26 -11.81 1.48
CA HIS A 14 -6.94 -11.46 2.85
C HIS A 14 -5.43 -11.28 3.01
N GLU A 15 -5.02 -10.04 3.24
CA GLU A 15 -3.65 -9.71 3.59
C GLU A 15 -3.47 -9.83 5.12
N LYS A 16 -2.48 -10.61 5.54
CA LYS A 16 -2.23 -10.89 6.97
C LYS A 16 -1.23 -9.90 7.53
N ASN A 17 -1.44 -9.51 8.78
CA ASN A 17 -0.55 -8.66 9.57
C ASN A 17 -0.48 -7.18 9.15
N GLY A 18 -1.26 -6.77 8.15
CA GLY A 18 -1.47 -5.37 7.80
C GLY A 18 -0.65 -4.94 6.59
N ALA A 19 -1.29 -4.13 5.75
CA ALA A 19 -0.79 -3.74 4.43
C ALA A 19 0.58 -3.05 4.42
N ASN A 20 1.09 -2.58 5.58
CA ASN A 20 2.41 -2.01 5.70
C ASN A 20 3.55 -3.02 5.47
N GLY A 21 3.30 -4.31 5.68
CA GLY A 21 4.27 -5.38 5.40
C GLY A 21 3.91 -6.21 4.17
N CYS A 22 2.61 -6.44 3.93
CA CYS A 22 2.12 -7.30 2.84
C CYS A 22 2.93 -8.60 2.73
N GLU A 23 3.05 -9.29 3.87
CA GLU A 23 3.94 -10.45 4.02
C GLU A 23 3.38 -11.69 3.33
N GLU A 24 2.06 -11.90 3.47
CA GLU A 24 1.34 -13.05 2.93
C GLU A 24 -0.08 -12.62 2.59
N VAL A 25 -0.54 -13.06 1.42
CA VAL A 25 -1.92 -12.88 0.97
C VAL A 25 -2.59 -14.25 0.87
N LEU A 26 -3.73 -14.41 1.52
CA LEU A 26 -4.57 -15.58 1.42
C LEU A 26 -5.72 -15.31 0.44
N LEU A 27 -5.85 -16.15 -0.57
CA LEU A 27 -7.01 -16.16 -1.46
C LEU A 27 -7.99 -17.22 -0.96
N HIS A 28 -9.18 -16.76 -0.57
CA HIS A 28 -10.30 -17.61 -0.18
C HIS A 28 -11.27 -17.71 -1.35
N VAL A 29 -11.44 -18.90 -1.91
CA VAL A 29 -12.35 -19.19 -3.03
C VAL A 29 -12.97 -20.58 -2.86
N ASP A 30 -14.28 -20.69 -3.04
CA ASP A 30 -15.04 -21.90 -2.73
C ASP A 30 -14.69 -22.44 -1.33
N ASP A 31 -14.33 -23.73 -1.21
CA ASP A 31 -13.86 -24.38 0.03
C ASP A 31 -12.32 -24.42 0.14
N ARG A 32 -11.62 -23.52 -0.55
CA ARG A 32 -10.14 -23.52 -0.63
C ARG A 32 -9.54 -22.23 -0.11
N VAL A 33 -8.38 -22.37 0.51
CA VAL A 33 -7.51 -21.25 0.89
C VAL A 33 -6.16 -21.45 0.23
N ILE A 34 -5.73 -20.47 -0.55
CA ILE A 34 -4.46 -20.49 -1.28
C ILE A 34 -3.57 -19.40 -0.69
N SER A 35 -2.39 -19.78 -0.17
CA SER A 35 -1.38 -18.81 0.27
C SER A 35 -0.55 -18.34 -0.92
N LEU A 36 -0.41 -17.02 -1.03
CA LEU A 36 0.40 -16.32 -2.01
C LEU A 36 1.39 -15.44 -1.25
N ASN A 37 2.68 -15.73 -1.40
CA ASN A 37 3.76 -14.95 -0.80
C ASN A 37 4.87 -14.73 -1.83
N ALA A 38 5.09 -13.47 -2.19
CA ALA A 38 6.16 -13.05 -3.11
C ALA A 38 7.36 -12.41 -2.39
N GLN A 39 7.33 -12.30 -1.06
CA GLN A 39 8.40 -11.75 -0.25
C GLN A 39 9.52 -12.78 -0.11
N THR A 40 10.52 -12.71 -0.99
CA THR A 40 11.70 -13.57 -0.97
C THR A 40 12.84 -12.99 -0.12
N ASN A 41 12.73 -11.73 0.32
CA ASN A 41 13.69 -11.07 1.19
C ASN A 41 13.08 -10.80 2.58
N PRO A 42 13.75 -11.16 3.69
CA PRO A 42 13.22 -10.92 5.03
C PRO A 42 13.22 -9.44 5.45
N ASN A 43 13.97 -8.57 4.76
CA ASN A 43 13.95 -7.14 5.01
C ASN A 43 12.73 -6.49 4.34
N ARG A 44 11.77 -6.03 5.15
CA ARG A 44 10.53 -5.40 4.70
C ARG A 44 10.73 -4.20 3.78
N LEU A 45 11.86 -3.50 3.87
CA LEU A 45 12.16 -2.32 3.06
C LEU A 45 12.94 -2.66 1.78
N PHE A 46 13.30 -3.93 1.56
CA PHE A 46 14.16 -4.34 0.45
C PHE A 46 13.59 -3.92 -0.91
N TYR A 47 12.32 -4.24 -1.17
CA TYR A 47 11.70 -3.97 -2.47
C TYR A 47 11.45 -2.47 -2.69
N GLU A 48 11.14 -1.71 -1.64
CA GLU A 48 11.00 -0.25 -1.71
C GLU A 48 12.35 0.40 -2.07
N ALA A 49 13.42 0.01 -1.36
CA ALA A 49 14.77 0.51 -1.64
C ALA A 49 15.25 0.13 -3.05
N GLU A 50 14.98 -1.10 -3.49
CA GLU A 50 15.29 -1.54 -4.86
C GLU A 50 14.53 -0.71 -5.89
N ALA A 51 13.24 -0.43 -5.66
CA ALA A 51 12.42 0.38 -6.55
C ALA A 51 12.97 1.80 -6.70
N PHE A 52 13.39 2.44 -5.60
CA PHE A 52 14.05 3.75 -5.64
C PHE A 52 15.38 3.71 -6.39
N GLN A 53 16.23 2.71 -6.11
CA GLN A 53 17.50 2.52 -6.81
C GLN A 53 17.30 2.38 -8.33
N GLN A 54 16.30 1.61 -8.75
CA GLN A 54 15.98 1.43 -10.17
C GLN A 54 15.57 2.73 -10.87
N ILE A 55 14.79 3.58 -10.21
CA ILE A 55 14.33 4.85 -10.79
C ILE A 55 15.48 5.85 -10.90
N ILE A 56 16.25 6.01 -9.82
CA ILE A 56 17.32 7.00 -9.72
C ILE A 56 18.48 6.64 -10.65
N GLU A 57 18.98 5.40 -10.56
CA GLU A 57 20.26 5.03 -11.19
C GLU A 57 20.08 4.39 -12.56
N LYS A 58 19.09 3.50 -12.71
CA LYS A 58 19.02 2.61 -13.89
C LYS A 58 18.15 3.15 -15.01
N LYS A 59 17.02 3.78 -14.70
CA LYS A 59 16.01 4.12 -15.71
C LYS A 59 15.86 5.61 -16.00
N LYS A 60 16.35 6.51 -15.13
CA LYS A 60 16.07 7.97 -15.18
C LYS A 60 14.58 8.24 -15.48
N ASN A 61 13.71 7.40 -14.92
CA ASN A 61 12.31 7.34 -15.32
C ASN A 61 11.52 8.38 -14.54
N HIS A 62 11.66 9.64 -14.95
CA HIS A 62 10.96 10.75 -14.33
C HIS A 62 9.43 10.60 -14.46
N ALA A 63 8.94 9.99 -15.55
CA ALA A 63 7.51 9.75 -15.72
C ALA A 63 6.95 8.84 -14.61
N GLN A 64 7.64 7.76 -14.27
CA GLN A 64 7.25 6.88 -13.15
C GLN A 64 7.30 7.62 -11.80
N CYS A 65 8.33 8.43 -11.60
CA CYS A 65 8.46 9.26 -10.40
C CYS A 65 7.25 10.19 -10.24
N TYR A 66 6.90 10.94 -11.29
CA TYR A 66 5.75 11.83 -11.26
C TYR A 66 4.43 11.09 -11.06
N ALA A 67 4.25 9.93 -11.69
CA ALA A 67 3.06 9.10 -11.45
C ALA A 67 2.93 8.68 -9.97
N TRP A 68 4.03 8.33 -9.30
CA TRP A 68 4.00 8.02 -7.87
C TRP A 68 3.77 9.24 -6.97
N LEU A 69 4.23 10.42 -7.39
CA LEU A 69 3.90 11.67 -6.70
C LEU A 69 2.40 11.96 -6.80
N ASP A 70 1.79 11.74 -7.95
CA ASP A 70 0.34 11.89 -8.14
C ASP A 70 -0.46 10.90 -7.28
N GLU A 71 -0.04 9.63 -7.22
CA GLU A 71 -0.63 8.63 -6.33
C GLU A 71 -0.49 9.01 -4.84
N SER A 72 0.70 9.46 -4.44
CA SER A 72 0.97 9.92 -3.07
C SER A 72 0.06 11.10 -2.70
N LEU A 73 -0.10 12.06 -3.61
CA LEU A 73 -1.01 13.18 -3.43
C LEU A 73 -2.48 12.73 -3.32
N SER A 74 -2.89 11.73 -4.11
CA SER A 74 -4.24 11.15 -4.05
C SER A 74 -4.54 10.55 -2.67
N VAL A 75 -3.62 9.73 -2.14
CA VAL A 75 -3.74 9.14 -0.79
C VAL A 75 -3.83 10.23 0.27
N MET A 76 -2.95 11.25 0.19
CA MET A 76 -2.93 12.33 1.16
C MET A 76 -4.21 13.17 1.14
N LYS A 77 -4.86 13.37 -0.02
CA LYS A 77 -6.15 14.05 -0.11
C LYS A 77 -7.26 13.29 0.63
N VAL A 78 -7.28 11.96 0.52
CA VAL A 78 -8.25 11.12 1.24
C VAL A 78 -8.01 11.19 2.75
N LEU A 79 -6.75 11.08 3.18
CA LEU A 79 -6.39 11.20 4.59
C LEU A 79 -6.74 12.60 5.15
N ASP A 80 -6.48 13.65 4.38
CA ASP A 80 -6.79 15.04 4.74
C ASP A 80 -8.30 15.28 4.92
N ALA A 81 -9.12 14.73 4.02
CA ALA A 81 -10.57 14.79 4.16
C ALA A 81 -11.05 14.01 5.40
N ALA A 82 -10.57 12.78 5.58
CA ALA A 82 -10.98 11.92 6.68
C ALA A 82 -10.62 12.50 8.06
N ARG A 83 -9.41 13.05 8.21
CA ARG A 83 -9.00 13.66 9.49
C ARG A 83 -9.84 14.90 9.82
N LYS A 84 -10.19 15.72 8.82
CA LYS A 84 -11.02 16.92 9.00
C LYS A 84 -12.45 16.57 9.38
N ASP A 85 -13.02 15.55 8.74
CA ASP A 85 -14.35 15.01 9.08
C ASP A 85 -14.38 14.49 10.53
N ALA A 86 -13.27 13.89 10.99
CA ALA A 86 -13.10 13.47 12.38
C ALA A 86 -12.77 14.62 13.37
N GLY A 87 -12.73 15.89 12.92
CA GLY A 87 -12.41 17.05 13.76
C GLY A 87 -10.92 17.19 14.12
N ILE A 88 -10.02 16.46 13.46
CA ILE A 88 -8.57 16.51 13.68
C ILE A 88 -7.98 17.61 12.80
N VAL A 89 -7.78 18.79 13.40
CA VAL A 89 -7.22 19.98 12.75
C VAL A 89 -5.83 20.27 13.31
N PHE A 90 -4.84 20.45 12.44
CA PHE A 90 -3.49 20.83 12.82
C PHE A 90 -3.29 22.34 12.68
N PRO A 91 -2.32 22.96 13.40
CA PRO A 91 -2.05 24.40 13.28
C PRO A 91 -1.77 24.86 11.84
N ALA A 92 -1.15 23.99 11.02
CA ALA A 92 -0.85 24.29 9.62
C ALA A 92 -2.10 24.46 8.72
N ASP A 93 -3.28 24.03 9.17
CA ASP A 93 -4.54 24.18 8.42
C ASP A 93 -5.18 25.57 8.56
N GLN A 94 -4.67 26.39 9.49
CA GLN A 94 -5.23 27.70 9.82
C GLN A 94 -4.49 28.87 9.17
N ILE A 95 -3.48 28.56 8.35
CA ILE A 95 -2.60 29.52 7.68
C ILE A 95 -3.17 29.89 6.31
#